data_AF-A0A8S1E2R3-F1
#
_entry.id   AF-A0A8S1E2R3-F1
#
_cell.length_a   1.000
_cell.length_b   1.000
_cell.length_c   1.000
_cell.angle_alpha   90.00
_cell.angle_beta   90.00
_cell.angle_gamma   90.00
#
_symmetry.space_group_name_H-M   'P 1'
#
loop_
_entity.id
_entity.type
_entity.pdbx_description
1 polymer ?
#
loop_
_entity_poly.entity_id
_entity_poly.type
_entity_poly.pdbx_seq_one_letter_code
_entity_poly.pdbx_strand_id
1 'polypeptide(L)'
;MKLSVSRYVTLITVQSLLLVLDLCINAFSDLALQDTIVALVVYILQDMSLVFAIILIFLSFFSTFLFQAGLLSDVVKEFGSTIFISTLYLILSVALHWVTLQESTSKDNWSEEEPLARSLATEEQRWPAGRLPLYATQRFCSLIYYYTYKWTMLRIADSKYYDDKVWIKRSNAVGDSTSTIIENGYNKEVIELK
;
A
#
# COMPACT_ATOMS: atom_id res chain seq x y z
N MET A 1 18.62 17.49 -4.32
CA MET A 1 19.33 16.91 -3.15
C MET A 1 19.60 15.44 -3.47
N LYS A 2 20.85 15.02 -3.73
CA LYS A 2 21.14 13.63 -4.15
C LYS A 2 20.81 12.67 -3.00
N LEU A 3 19.76 11.86 -3.12
CA LEU A 3 19.61 10.70 -2.25
C LEU A 3 20.77 9.73 -2.54
N SER A 4 21.56 9.41 -1.51
CA SER A 4 22.56 8.34 -1.61
C SER A 4 21.84 7.02 -1.87
N VAL A 5 22.35 6.23 -2.82
CA VAL A 5 21.87 4.87 -3.18
C VAL A 5 21.62 4.02 -1.92
N SER A 6 22.42 4.22 -0.87
CA SER A 6 22.26 3.53 0.42
C SER A 6 20.92 3.82 1.12
N ARG A 7 20.44 5.08 1.14
CA ARG A 7 19.15 5.44 1.78
C ARG A 7 17.98 4.79 1.06
N TYR A 8 18.09 4.75 -0.25
CA TYR A 8 17.11 4.17 -1.14
C TYR A 8 17.02 2.64 -0.98
N VAL A 9 18.18 1.96 -0.95
CA VAL A 9 18.24 0.51 -0.71
C VAL A 9 17.65 0.19 0.68
N THR A 10 17.95 1.02 1.67
CA THR A 10 17.41 0.89 3.03
C THR A 10 15.88 0.97 3.01
N LEU A 11 15.30 1.97 2.33
CA LEU A 11 13.85 2.16 2.27
C LEU A 11 13.15 0.94 1.65
N ILE A 12 13.62 0.49 0.49
CA ILE A 12 13.06 -0.68 -0.20
C ILE A 12 13.21 -1.95 0.63
N THR A 13 14.35 -2.12 1.30
CA THR A 13 14.60 -3.27 2.18
C THR A 13 13.60 -3.28 3.34
N VAL A 14 13.41 -2.14 4.01
CA VAL A 14 12.44 -2.02 5.11
C VAL A 14 11.01 -2.27 4.61
N GLN A 15 10.60 -1.68 3.48
CA GLN A 15 9.28 -1.91 2.90
C GLN A 15 9.07 -3.39 2.51
N SER A 16 10.10 -4.04 1.97
CA SER A 16 10.04 -5.46 1.63
C SER A 16 9.89 -6.34 2.88
N LEU A 17 10.63 -6.03 3.95
CA LEU A 17 10.54 -6.75 5.21
C LEU A 17 9.16 -6.61 5.86
N LEU A 18 8.59 -5.40 5.86
CA LEU A 18 7.23 -5.16 6.37
C LEU A 18 6.18 -5.93 5.57
N LEU A 19 6.32 -5.97 4.24
CA LEU A 19 5.38 -6.70 3.37
C LEU A 19 5.46 -8.22 3.56
N VAL A 20 6.68 -8.75 3.73
CA VAL A 20 6.89 -10.18 4.03
C VAL A 20 6.34 -10.51 5.41
N LEU A 21 6.56 -9.66 6.41
CA LEU A 21 6.01 -9.85 7.75
C LEU A 21 4.49 -9.89 7.73
N ASP A 22 3.84 -8.92 7.06
CA ASP A 22 2.39 -8.90 6.90
C ASP A 22 1.89 -10.15 6.17
N LEU A 23 2.53 -10.55 5.06
CA LEU A 23 2.16 -11.76 4.32
C LEU A 23 2.28 -13.03 5.17
N CYS A 24 3.36 -13.15 5.96
CA CYS A 24 3.56 -14.28 6.86
C CYS A 24 2.47 -14.31 7.93
N ILE A 25 2.18 -13.17 8.58
CA ILE A 25 1.13 -13.11 9.59
C ILE A 25 -0.22 -13.43 8.97
N ASN A 26 -0.58 -12.81 7.85
CA ASN A 26 -1.82 -13.08 7.14
C ASN A 26 -1.93 -14.58 6.79
N ALA A 27 -0.87 -15.24 6.33
CA ALA A 27 -0.89 -16.66 5.98
C ALA A 27 -0.98 -17.61 7.20
N PHE A 28 -0.35 -17.26 8.33
CA PHE A 28 -0.22 -18.14 9.49
C PHE A 28 -1.07 -17.72 10.70
N SER A 29 -1.78 -16.59 10.65
CA SER A 29 -2.60 -16.07 11.74
C SER A 29 -3.64 -17.09 12.20
N ASP A 30 -4.12 -17.91 11.27
CA ASP A 30 -5.13 -18.93 11.56
C ASP A 30 -4.58 -20.06 12.46
N LEU A 31 -3.26 -20.27 12.48
CA LEU A 31 -2.61 -21.20 13.42
C LEU A 31 -2.45 -20.59 14.82
N ALA A 32 -2.32 -19.26 14.91
CA ALA A 32 -2.20 -18.52 16.17
C ALA A 32 -3.53 -18.35 16.91
N LEU A 33 -4.67 -18.67 16.28
CA LEU A 33 -6.03 -18.59 16.83
C LEU A 33 -6.31 -19.54 18.01
N GLN A 34 -5.35 -20.37 18.43
CA GLN A 34 -5.54 -21.27 19.57
C GLN A 34 -5.51 -20.54 20.91
N ASP A 35 -4.86 -19.38 20.97
CA ASP A 35 -4.78 -18.53 22.16
C ASP A 35 -5.15 -17.08 21.81
N THR A 36 -6.20 -16.57 22.43
CA THR A 36 -6.72 -15.20 22.22
C THR A 36 -5.65 -14.13 22.44
N ILE A 37 -4.77 -14.31 23.43
CA ILE A 37 -3.73 -13.32 23.76
C ILE A 37 -2.66 -13.32 22.66
N VAL A 38 -2.26 -14.50 22.19
CA VAL A 38 -1.28 -14.63 21.11
C VAL A 38 -1.84 -14.04 19.81
N ALA A 39 -3.09 -14.36 19.48
CA ALA A 39 -3.77 -13.79 18.31
C ALA A 39 -3.83 -12.25 18.37
N LEU A 40 -4.17 -11.68 19.53
CA LEU A 40 -4.19 -10.22 19.73
C LEU A 40 -2.84 -9.57 19.42
N VAL A 41 -1.75 -10.13 19.97
CA VAL A 41 -0.40 -9.59 19.75
C VAL A 41 -0.01 -9.66 18.28
N VAL A 42 -0.32 -10.79 17.62
CA VAL A 42 -0.04 -11.01 16.20
C VAL A 42 -0.82 -10.01 15.32
N TYR A 43 -2.09 -9.77 15.62
CA TYR A 43 -2.92 -8.78 14.92
C TYR A 43 -2.41 -7.35 15.08
N ILE A 44 -2.01 -6.96 16.30
CA ILE A 44 -1.42 -5.63 16.54
C ILE A 44 -0.12 -5.48 15.74
N LEU A 45 0.74 -6.51 15.72
CA LEU A 45 1.99 -6.48 14.96
C LEU A 45 1.75 -6.34 13.46
N GLN A 46 0.74 -7.01 12.93
CA GLN A 46 0.33 -6.90 11.53
C GLN A 46 -0.17 -5.50 11.20
N ASP A 47 -1.11 -4.98 11.99
CA ASP A 47 -1.71 -3.66 11.77
C ASP A 47 -0.66 -2.55 11.83
N MET A 48 0.28 -2.63 12.77
CA MET A 48 1.40 -1.69 12.86
C MET A 48 2.31 -1.77 11.63
N SER A 49 2.61 -2.98 11.15
CA SER A 49 3.42 -3.19 9.95
C SER A 49 2.75 -2.57 8.71
N LEU A 50 1.43 -2.71 8.61
CA LEU A 50 0.64 -2.15 7.53
C LEU A 50 0.58 -0.61 7.57
N VAL A 51 0.40 -0.04 8.76
CA VAL A 51 0.45 1.42 8.99
C VAL A 51 1.83 1.97 8.62
N PHE A 52 2.92 1.34 9.07
CA PHE A 52 4.27 1.74 8.68
C PHE A 52 4.49 1.64 7.17
N ALA A 53 3.99 0.58 6.53
CA ALA A 53 4.07 0.40 5.08
C ALA A 53 3.38 1.55 4.33
N ILE A 54 2.21 2.00 4.80
CA ILE A 54 1.49 3.16 4.26
C ILE A 54 2.28 4.45 4.48
N ILE A 55 2.76 4.69 5.71
CA ILE A 55 3.58 5.88 6.04
C ILE A 55 4.83 5.95 5.15
N LEU A 56 5.51 4.84 4.91
CA LEU A 56 6.70 4.80 4.07
C LEU A 56 6.36 5.11 2.60
N ILE A 57 5.20 4.70 2.08
CA ILE A 57 4.73 5.13 0.75
C ILE A 57 4.53 6.65 0.73
N PHE A 58 3.86 7.21 1.73
CA PHE A 58 3.66 8.67 1.83
C PHE A 58 4.98 9.43 1.95
N LEU A 59 5.91 8.96 2.77
CA LEU A 59 7.23 9.57 2.91
C LEU A 59 8.03 9.51 1.62
N SER A 60 7.97 8.37 0.92
CA SER A 60 8.64 8.19 -0.38
C SER A 60 8.09 9.17 -1.41
N PHE A 61 6.76 9.36 -1.42
CA PHE A 61 6.07 10.33 -2.26
C PHE A 61 6.54 11.77 -1.97
N PHE A 62 6.56 12.20 -0.69
CA PHE A 62 7.05 13.53 -0.34
C PHE A 62 8.53 13.75 -0.65
N SER A 63 9.33 12.67 -0.67
CA SER A 63 10.75 12.74 -1.03
C SER A 63 11.00 12.82 -2.55
N THR A 64 9.97 12.57 -3.38
CA THR A 64 10.10 12.54 -4.84
C THR A 64 9.99 13.94 -5.45
N PHE A 65 10.83 14.22 -6.47
CA PHE A 65 10.90 15.51 -7.17
C PHE A 65 9.57 16.00 -7.78
N LEU A 66 8.62 15.10 -8.04
CA LEU A 66 7.32 15.44 -8.63
C LEU A 66 6.46 16.32 -7.72
N PHE A 67 6.59 16.21 -6.40
CA PHE A 67 5.93 17.12 -5.45
C PHE A 67 6.61 18.49 -5.43
N GLN A 68 7.94 18.52 -5.60
CA GLN A 68 8.72 19.76 -5.67
C GLN A 68 8.50 20.54 -6.97
N ALA A 69 8.11 19.85 -8.06
CA ALA A 69 7.82 20.44 -9.36
C ALA A 69 6.36 20.92 -9.55
N GLY A 70 5.48 20.74 -8.56
CA GLY A 70 4.08 21.19 -8.62
C GLY A 70 3.12 20.32 -9.44
N LEU A 71 3.56 19.15 -9.94
CA LEU A 71 2.73 18.20 -10.71
C LEU A 71 1.92 17.25 -9.80
N LEU A 72 1.28 17.79 -8.76
CA LEU A 72 0.54 17.00 -7.77
C LEU A 72 -0.55 16.11 -8.41
N SER A 73 -1.20 16.61 -9.47
CA SER A 73 -2.29 15.91 -10.17
C SER A 73 -1.84 14.60 -10.83
N ASP A 74 -0.66 14.58 -11.44
CA ASP A 74 -0.18 13.41 -12.17
C ASP A 74 0.29 12.30 -11.22
N VAL A 75 0.87 12.67 -10.09
CA VAL A 75 1.32 11.69 -9.09
C VAL A 75 0.14 11.09 -8.31
N VAL A 76 -0.89 11.89 -8.00
CA VAL A 76 -2.11 11.38 -7.36
C VAL A 76 -2.83 10.38 -8.27
N LYS A 77 -2.83 10.59 -9.59
CA LYS A 77 -3.37 9.60 -10.54
C LYS A 77 -2.59 8.30 -10.55
N GLU A 78 -1.27 8.36 -10.43
CA GLU A 78 -0.41 7.18 -10.57
C GLU A 78 -0.29 6.36 -9.28
N PHE A 79 -0.31 7.02 -8.11
CA PHE A 79 -0.15 6.35 -6.80
C PHE A 79 -1.42 6.30 -5.94
N GLY A 80 -2.46 7.07 -6.30
CA GLY A 80 -3.72 7.14 -5.55
C GLY A 80 -4.39 5.77 -5.42
N SER A 81 -4.34 4.95 -6.47
CA SER A 81 -4.86 3.57 -6.43
C SER A 81 -4.18 2.71 -5.37
N THR A 82 -2.87 2.85 -5.17
CA THR A 82 -2.13 2.06 -4.16
C THR A 82 -2.47 2.52 -2.75
N ILE A 83 -2.59 3.83 -2.53
CA ILE A 83 -3.00 4.38 -1.23
C ILE A 83 -4.43 3.94 -0.90
N PHE A 84 -5.34 4.02 -1.86
CA PHE A 84 -6.72 3.58 -1.70
C PHE A 84 -6.81 2.10 -1.35
N ILE A 85 -6.13 1.23 -2.11
CA ILE A 85 -6.11 -0.22 -1.87
C ILE A 85 -5.48 -0.55 -0.52
N SER A 86 -4.37 0.11 -0.15
CA SER A 86 -3.70 -0.11 1.15
C SER A 86 -4.59 0.32 2.32
N THR A 87 -5.32 1.43 2.18
CA THR A 87 -6.26 1.91 3.19
C THR A 87 -7.46 0.99 3.32
N LEU A 88 -8.03 0.55 2.19
CA LEU A 88 -9.12 -0.42 2.17
C LEU A 88 -8.71 -1.74 2.82
N TYR A 89 -7.50 -2.21 2.53
CA TYR A 89 -6.95 -3.42 3.12
C TYR A 89 -6.77 -3.28 4.64
N LEU A 90 -6.24 -2.15 5.13
CA LEU A 90 -6.13 -1.86 6.57
C LEU A 90 -7.50 -1.91 7.27
N ILE A 91 -8.51 -1.25 6.70
CA ILE A 91 -9.86 -1.23 7.27
C ILE A 91 -10.44 -2.65 7.33
N LEU A 92 -10.29 -3.44 6.26
CA LEU A 92 -10.76 -4.82 6.22
C LEU A 92 -10.00 -5.71 7.22
N SER A 93 -8.69 -5.52 7.39
CA SER A 93 -7.88 -6.29 8.34
C SER A 93 -8.29 -5.98 9.78
N VAL A 94 -8.40 -4.69 10.14
CA VAL A 94 -8.85 -4.27 11.48
C VAL A 94 -10.28 -4.74 11.76
N ALA A 95 -11.18 -4.66 10.78
CA ALA A 95 -12.55 -5.17 10.92
C ALA A 95 -12.56 -6.69 11.17
N LEU A 96 -11.74 -7.45 10.45
CA LEU A 96 -11.61 -8.90 10.64
C LEU A 96 -11.02 -9.25 12.02
N HIS A 97 -9.97 -8.55 12.44
CA HIS A 97 -9.36 -8.71 13.77
C HIS A 97 -10.38 -8.43 14.89
N TRP A 98 -11.12 -7.34 14.76
CA TRP A 98 -12.17 -6.95 15.71
C TRP A 98 -13.25 -8.04 15.85
N VAL A 99 -13.82 -8.50 14.72
CA VAL A 99 -14.85 -9.56 14.73
C VAL A 99 -14.31 -10.83 15.35
N THR A 100 -13.07 -11.22 15.03
CA THR A 100 -12.45 -12.43 15.54
C THR A 100 -12.23 -12.38 17.07
N LEU A 101 -11.76 -11.25 17.59
CA LEU A 101 -11.53 -11.04 19.02
C LEU A 101 -12.84 -10.92 19.81
N GLN A 102 -13.87 -10.27 19.25
CA GLN A 102 -15.19 -10.17 19.86
C GLN A 102 -15.83 -11.56 20.04
N GLU A 103 -15.71 -12.44 19.04
CA GLU A 103 -16.20 -13.81 19.13
C GLU A 103 -15.45 -14.63 20.17
N SER A 104 -14.11 -14.47 20.26
CA SER A 104 -13.30 -15.16 21.26
C SER A 104 -13.67 -14.74 22.69
N THR A 105 -13.78 -13.44 22.91
CA THR A 105 -14.16 -12.87 24.22
C THR A 105 -15.57 -13.30 24.65
N SER A 106 -16.48 -13.39 23.69
CA SER A 106 -17.85 -13.87 23.96
C SER A 106 -17.82 -15.30 24.47
N LYS A 107 -17.05 -16.21 23.85
CA LYS A 107 -16.97 -17.63 24.26
C LYS A 107 -16.47 -17.83 25.69
N ASP A 108 -15.51 -17.01 26.14
CA ASP A 108 -14.94 -17.13 27.48
C ASP A 108 -15.94 -16.68 28.58
N ASN A 109 -16.81 -15.72 28.27
CA ASN A 109 -17.86 -15.23 29.18
C ASN A 109 -19.03 -16.23 29.37
N TRP A 110 -19.25 -17.17 28.45
CA TRP A 110 -20.32 -18.18 28.53
C TRP A 110 -19.85 -19.49 29.20
N SER A 111 -18.82 -19.43 30.04
CA SER A 111 -18.21 -20.62 30.65
C SER A 111 -18.95 -21.22 31.85
N GLU A 112 -20.16 -20.74 32.20
CA GLU A 112 -20.96 -21.33 33.29
C GLU A 112 -22.28 -22.00 32.87
N GLU A 113 -22.76 -21.86 31.62
CA GLU A 113 -24.08 -22.41 31.25
C GLU A 113 -23.99 -23.76 30.51
N GLU A 114 -24.38 -24.81 31.24
CA GLU A 114 -24.90 -26.13 30.82
C GLU A 114 -24.18 -26.85 29.64
N PRO A 115 -23.36 -27.90 29.92
CA PRO A 115 -22.65 -28.66 28.88
C PRO A 115 -23.55 -29.40 27.88
N LEU A 116 -24.84 -29.60 28.19
CA LEU A 116 -25.80 -30.30 27.34
C LEU A 116 -26.28 -29.46 26.14
N ALA A 117 -26.35 -28.14 26.29
CA ALA A 117 -26.75 -27.22 25.21
C ALA A 117 -25.68 -27.14 24.11
N ARG A 118 -24.40 -27.38 24.47
CA ARG A 118 -23.27 -27.35 23.54
C ARG A 118 -23.26 -28.51 22.54
N SER A 119 -23.77 -29.69 22.91
CA SER A 119 -23.84 -30.84 22.00
C SER A 119 -25.02 -30.78 21.02
N LEU A 120 -26.00 -29.90 21.28
CA LEU A 120 -27.18 -29.70 20.44
C LEU A 120 -27.13 -28.41 19.62
N ALA A 121 -26.12 -27.56 19.82
CA ALA A 121 -25.88 -26.41 18.98
C ALA A 121 -25.46 -26.88 17.59
N THR A 122 -26.39 -26.77 16.64
CA THR A 122 -26.20 -27.03 15.21
C THR A 122 -24.92 -26.36 14.70
N GLU A 123 -24.14 -27.07 13.86
CA GLU A 123 -22.87 -26.59 13.27
C GLU A 123 -22.95 -25.20 12.61
N GLU A 124 -24.15 -24.75 12.24
CA GLU A 124 -24.45 -23.42 11.72
C GLU A 124 -24.11 -22.27 12.70
N GLN A 125 -24.12 -22.52 14.01
CA GLN A 125 -23.83 -21.52 15.06
C GLN A 125 -22.32 -21.24 15.22
N ARG A 126 -21.45 -22.03 14.58
CA ARG A 126 -19.98 -21.92 14.78
C ARG A 126 -19.35 -20.76 14.01
N TRP A 127 -20.05 -20.21 13.01
CA TRP A 127 -19.63 -19.07 12.22
C TRP A 127 -20.81 -18.09 12.11
N PRO A 128 -20.79 -16.91 12.77
CA PRO A 128 -21.81 -15.92 12.50
C PRO A 128 -21.75 -15.57 11.00
N ALA A 129 -22.91 -15.49 10.35
CA ALA A 129 -23.04 -15.38 8.90
C ALA A 129 -22.20 -14.25 8.25
N GLY A 130 -21.78 -13.25 9.04
CA GLY A 130 -20.93 -12.14 8.62
C GLY A 130 -19.40 -12.40 8.60
N ARG A 131 -18.88 -13.41 9.33
CA ARG A 131 -17.41 -13.60 9.42
C ARG A 131 -16.82 -14.17 8.13
N LEU A 132 -17.46 -15.18 7.56
CA LEU A 132 -16.99 -15.84 6.33
C LEU A 132 -16.89 -14.88 5.13
N PRO A 133 -17.91 -14.06 4.80
CA PRO A 133 -17.80 -13.12 3.69
C PRO A 133 -16.75 -12.03 3.95
N LEU A 134 -16.62 -11.54 5.19
CA LEU A 134 -15.58 -10.56 5.55
C LEU A 134 -14.18 -11.16 5.39
N TYR A 135 -13.98 -12.38 5.88
CA TYR A 135 -12.73 -13.13 5.74
C TYR A 135 -12.37 -13.32 4.25
N ALA A 136 -13.30 -13.83 3.44
CA ALA A 136 -13.06 -14.02 2.01
C ALA A 136 -12.71 -12.68 1.32
N THR A 137 -13.45 -11.62 1.61
CA THR A 137 -13.22 -10.29 1.05
C THR A 137 -11.85 -9.74 1.43
N GLN A 138 -11.45 -9.88 2.69
CA GLN A 138 -10.13 -9.46 3.17
C GLN A 138 -9.02 -10.25 2.45
N ARG A 139 -9.18 -11.57 2.25
CA ARG A 139 -8.19 -12.40 1.52
C ARG A 139 -8.04 -11.97 0.07
N PHE A 140 -9.14 -11.73 -0.65
CA PHE A 140 -9.09 -11.21 -2.02
C PHE A 140 -8.45 -9.81 -2.07
N CYS A 141 -8.79 -8.94 -1.13
CA CYS A 141 -8.19 -7.62 -1.03
C CYS A 141 -6.67 -7.70 -0.77
N SER A 142 -6.23 -8.65 0.07
CA SER A 142 -4.80 -8.86 0.37
C SER A 142 -3.99 -9.19 -0.89
N LEU A 143 -4.50 -10.02 -1.80
CA LEU A 143 -3.82 -10.35 -3.06
C LEU A 143 -3.61 -9.12 -3.93
N ILE A 144 -4.65 -8.28 -4.04
CA ILE A 144 -4.60 -7.02 -4.80
C ILE A 144 -3.63 -6.04 -4.14
N TYR A 145 -3.67 -5.94 -2.81
CA TYR A 145 -2.75 -5.12 -2.02
C TYR A 145 -1.29 -5.52 -2.25
N TYR A 146 -0.92 -6.79 -2.09
CA TYR A 146 0.47 -7.22 -2.26
C TYR A 146 1.01 -6.96 -3.67
N TYR A 147 0.18 -7.22 -4.68
CA TYR A 147 0.53 -6.95 -6.07
C TYR A 147 0.78 -5.46 -6.31
N THR A 148 -0.17 -4.62 -5.93
CA THR A 148 -0.09 -3.16 -6.16
C THR A 148 0.99 -2.50 -5.32
N TYR A 149 1.15 -2.91 -4.06
CA TYR A 149 2.20 -2.41 -3.17
C TYR A 149 3.59 -2.75 -3.69
N LYS A 150 3.85 -4.01 -4.08
CA LYS A 150 5.13 -4.42 -4.66
C LYS A 150 5.44 -3.63 -5.92
N TRP A 151 4.45 -3.46 -6.79
CA TRP A 151 4.63 -2.70 -8.04
C TRP A 151 4.95 -1.23 -7.78
N THR A 152 4.26 -0.61 -6.83
CA THR A 152 4.51 0.77 -6.42
C THR A 152 5.88 0.93 -5.78
N MET A 153 6.28 0.00 -4.90
CA MET A 153 7.63 -0.02 -4.34
C MET A 153 8.70 -0.06 -5.44
N LEU A 154 8.54 -0.94 -6.43
CA LEU A 154 9.46 -1.07 -7.57
C LEU A 154 9.43 0.11 -8.54
N ARG A 155 8.34 0.87 -8.58
CA ARG A 155 8.21 2.06 -9.43
C ARG A 155 8.79 3.30 -8.76
N ILE A 156 8.51 3.51 -7.48
CA ILE A 156 9.17 4.51 -6.63
C ILE A 156 10.67 4.22 -6.57
N ALA A 157 11.04 2.95 -6.70
CA ALA A 157 12.40 2.51 -6.81
C ALA A 157 13.13 3.04 -8.08
N ASP A 158 12.47 3.47 -9.15
CA ASP A 158 13.22 3.86 -10.34
C ASP A 158 14.00 5.17 -10.13
N SER A 159 15.33 5.09 -10.30
CA SER A 159 16.27 6.23 -10.22
C SER A 159 15.86 7.42 -11.11
N LYS A 160 15.08 7.15 -12.16
CA LYS A 160 14.53 8.15 -13.08
C LYS A 160 13.70 9.25 -12.40
N TYR A 161 13.10 8.97 -11.24
CA TYR A 161 12.35 9.95 -10.45
C TYR A 161 13.23 10.84 -9.54
N TYR A 162 14.51 10.53 -9.41
CA TYR A 162 15.43 11.21 -8.49
C TYR A 162 16.66 11.84 -9.17
N ASP A 163 16.85 11.62 -10.48
CA ASP A 163 17.99 12.17 -11.22
C ASP A 163 17.61 13.46 -11.95
N ASP A 164 18.01 14.60 -11.38
CA ASP A 164 17.87 15.95 -11.95
C ASP A 164 18.35 16.03 -13.41
N LYS A 165 19.37 15.25 -13.77
CA LYS A 165 20.02 15.32 -15.09
C LYS A 165 19.11 14.90 -16.24
N VAL A 166 18.21 13.93 -16.01
CA VAL A 166 17.30 13.44 -17.06
C VAL A 166 16.25 14.50 -17.40
N TRP A 167 15.75 15.19 -16.38
CA TRP A 167 14.74 16.23 -16.53
C TRP A 167 15.33 17.53 -17.08
N ILE A 168 16.53 17.92 -16.65
CA ILE A 168 17.26 19.06 -17.23
C ILE A 168 17.62 18.79 -18.70
N LYS A 169 18.03 17.56 -19.05
CA LYS A 169 18.29 17.21 -20.46
C LYS A 169 17.03 17.28 -21.31
N ARG A 170 15.87 16.90 -20.74
CA ARG A 170 14.58 17.00 -21.41
C ARG A 170 14.09 18.44 -21.56
N SER A 171 14.24 19.29 -20.53
CA SER A 171 13.90 20.71 -20.62
C SER A 171 14.78 21.44 -21.62
N ASN A 172 16.08 21.13 -21.64
CA ASN A 172 17.02 21.73 -22.58
C ASN A 172 16.74 21.28 -24.02
N ALA A 173 16.41 20.00 -24.24
CA ALA A 173 16.02 19.51 -25.56
C ALA A 173 14.71 20.16 -26.06
N VAL A 174 13.73 20.37 -25.19
CA VAL A 174 12.50 21.10 -25.53
C VAL A 174 12.79 22.57 -25.80
N GLY A 175 13.67 23.20 -25.01
CA GLY A 175 14.16 24.56 -25.25
C GLY A 175 14.79 24.74 -26.63
N ASP A 176 15.71 23.85 -27.00
CA ASP A 176 16.37 23.83 -28.32
C ASP A 176 15.40 23.58 -29.48
N SER A 177 14.40 22.72 -29.26
CA SER A 177 13.35 22.47 -30.26
C SER A 177 12.52 23.73 -30.51
N THR A 178 12.23 24.49 -29.45
CA THR A 178 11.36 25.66 -29.50
C THR A 178 12.09 26.85 -30.13
N SER A 179 13.37 27.06 -29.82
CA SER A 179 14.21 28.07 -30.47
C SER A 179 14.39 27.80 -31.97
N THR A 180 14.60 26.54 -32.36
CA THR A 180 14.74 26.15 -33.78
C THR A 180 13.46 26.37 -34.58
N ILE A 181 12.27 26.18 -33.96
CA ILE A 181 10.98 26.45 -34.61
C ILE A 181 10.73 27.95 -34.75
N ILE A 182 11.08 28.76 -33.74
CA ILE A 182 10.93 30.23 -33.80
C ILE A 182 11.87 30.83 -34.85
N GLU A 183 13.12 30.36 -34.92
CA GLU A 183 14.11 30.84 -35.90
C GLU A 183 13.71 30.49 -37.35
N ASN A 184 13.19 29.28 -37.57
CA ASN A 184 12.66 28.87 -38.88
C ASN A 184 11.32 29.55 -39.24
N GLY A 185 10.49 29.88 -38.25
CA GLY A 185 9.26 30.66 -38.44
C GLY A 185 9.55 32.10 -38.87
N TYR A 186 10.50 32.76 -38.20
CA TYR A 186 10.95 34.11 -38.55
C TYR A 186 11.58 34.18 -39.94
N ASN A 187 12.40 33.18 -40.31
CA ASN A 187 13.02 33.15 -41.64
C ASN A 187 12.02 32.92 -42.78
N LYS A 188 10.93 32.18 -42.54
CA LYS A 188 9.86 32.01 -43.54
C LYS A 188 9.08 33.30 -43.80
N GLU A 189 8.70 34.03 -42.75
CA GLU A 189 7.97 35.30 -42.92
C GLU A 189 8.81 36.39 -43.61
N VAL A 190 10.13 36.40 -43.40
CA VAL A 190 11.03 37.36 -44.06
C VAL A 190 11.26 37.02 -45.55
N ILE A 191 11.10 35.76 -45.96
CA ILE A 191 11.24 35.33 -47.35
C ILE A 191 9.94 35.57 -48.15
N GLU A 192 8.75 35.49 -47.53
CA GLU A 192 7.47 35.77 -48.22
C GLU A 192 7.17 37.28 -48.38
N LEU A 193 7.93 38.17 -47.74
CA LEU A 193 7.79 39.63 -47.83
C LEU A 193 8.75 40.30 -48.83
N LYS A 194 9.42 39.53 -49.70
CA LYS A 194 10.25 40.03 -50.82
C LYS A 194 9.70 39.57 -52.16
#